data_AF-A0A369QY96-F1
#
_entry.id   AF-A0A369QY96-F1
#
_cell.length_a   1.000
_cell.length_b   1.000
_cell.length_c   1.000
_cell.angle_alpha   90.00
_cell.angle_beta   90.00
_cell.angle_gamma   90.00
#
_symmetry.space_group_name_H-M   'P 1'
#
loop_
_entity.id
_entity.type
_entity.pdbx_description
1 polymer ?
#
loop_
_entity_poly.entity_id
_entity_poly.type
_entity_poly.pdbx_seq_one_letter_code
_entity_poly.pdbx_strand_id
1 'polypeptide(L)'
;MGARRHEQHQGRHEDLRAVTVLQNIRVIGVDQGADEQADKPGIARTVTVEVTPEQGQKLALAQQAGSLSLTLRSLEGNEDGPLQAVRLSDILLDESPVADDGPRPIVRVRRGTEPIEEVPLRMTATE
;
A
#
# COMPACT_ATOMS: atom_id res chain seq x y z
N MET A 1 -43.12 9.50 19.00
CA MET A 1 -42.16 10.17 18.10
C MET A 1 -40.90 10.44 18.90
N GLY A 2 -39.78 9.82 18.54
CA GLY A 2 -38.54 9.89 19.32
C GLY A 2 -37.42 9.24 18.54
N ALA A 3 -37.01 9.88 17.45
CA ALA A 3 -35.87 9.48 16.66
C ALA A 3 -34.59 9.75 17.48
N ARG A 4 -34.05 8.69 18.08
CA ARG A 4 -32.65 8.64 18.54
C ARG A 4 -32.08 7.30 18.14
N ARG A 5 -31.76 7.21 16.87
CA ARG A 5 -30.96 6.13 16.29
C ARG A 5 -30.05 6.83 15.28
N HIS A 6 -28.80 6.38 15.18
CA HIS A 6 -27.74 6.85 14.26
C HIS A 6 -26.75 7.90 14.81
N GLU A 7 -25.86 7.50 15.72
CA GLU A 7 -24.60 8.25 15.93
C GLU A 7 -23.40 7.37 16.37
N GLN A 8 -23.51 6.04 16.41
CA GLN A 8 -22.47 5.18 17.00
C GLN A 8 -21.57 4.39 16.00
N HIS A 9 -21.61 4.68 14.70
CA HIS A 9 -20.78 3.95 13.73
C HIS A 9 -19.58 4.73 13.17
N GLN A 10 -19.48 6.04 13.40
CA GLN A 10 -18.45 6.87 12.74
C GLN A 10 -17.04 6.69 13.33
N GLY A 11 -16.91 6.48 14.65
CA GLY A 11 -15.58 6.41 15.31
C GLY A 11 -14.86 5.06 15.23
N ARG A 12 -15.48 4.00 14.69
CA ARG A 12 -14.86 2.65 14.65
C ARG A 12 -13.96 2.43 13.44
N HIS A 13 -14.13 3.25 12.41
CA HIS A 13 -13.42 3.09 11.14
C HIS A 13 -12.09 3.87 11.13
N GLU A 14 -11.96 4.94 11.92
CA GLU A 14 -10.77 5.81 11.93
C GLU A 14 -9.53 5.16 12.56
N ASP A 15 -9.70 4.14 13.41
CA ASP A 15 -8.59 3.43 14.06
C ASP A 15 -8.10 2.18 13.31
N LEU A 16 -8.71 1.84 12.18
CA LEU A 16 -8.31 0.66 11.41
C LEU A 16 -6.95 0.91 10.74
N ARG A 17 -5.98 0.04 11.05
CA ARG A 17 -4.63 0.07 10.50
C ARG A 17 -4.19 -1.32 10.10
N ALA A 18 -3.54 -1.42 8.95
CA ALA A 18 -2.85 -2.60 8.49
C ALA A 18 -1.34 -2.39 8.67
N VAL A 19 -0.64 -3.41 9.15
CA VAL A 19 0.82 -3.39 9.30
C VAL A 19 1.42 -4.63 8.68
N THR A 20 2.49 -4.46 7.91
CA THR A 20 3.30 -5.58 7.45
C THR A 20 4.18 -6.04 8.59
N VAL A 21 3.94 -7.26 9.07
CA VAL A 21 4.67 -7.80 10.23
C VAL A 21 6.03 -8.33 9.81
N LEU A 22 6.10 -9.05 8.68
CA LEU A 22 7.33 -9.57 8.10
C LEU A 22 7.27 -9.55 6.56
N GLN A 23 8.43 -9.49 5.90
CA GLN A 23 8.59 -9.53 4.44
C GLN A 23 9.57 -10.65 4.05
N ASN A 24 9.45 -11.13 2.81
CA ASN A 24 10.38 -12.11 2.24
C ASN A 24 10.46 -13.43 3.02
N ILE A 25 9.33 -13.89 3.56
CA ILE A 25 9.25 -15.15 4.29
C ILE A 25 8.99 -16.29 3.30
N ARG A 26 9.74 -17.38 3.44
CA ARG A 26 9.55 -18.56 2.61
C ARG A 26 8.39 -19.39 3.13
N VAL A 27 7.48 -19.75 2.23
CA VAL A 27 6.43 -20.75 2.50
C VAL A 27 7.03 -22.13 2.24
N ILE A 28 6.88 -23.06 3.19
CA ILE A 28 7.39 -24.44 3.09
C ILE A 28 6.27 -25.47 2.93
N GLY A 29 5.01 -25.10 3.23
CA GLY A 29 3.88 -25.99 3.06
C GLY A 29 2.55 -25.25 3.02
N VAL A 30 1.60 -25.81 2.27
CA VAL A 30 0.21 -25.36 2.22
C VAL A 30 -0.70 -26.58 2.43
N ASP A 31 -1.63 -26.46 3.37
CA ASP A 31 -2.65 -27.47 3.64
C ASP A 31 -3.85 -27.20 2.74
N GLN A 32 -3.77 -27.69 1.50
CA GLN A 32 -4.89 -27.75 0.59
C GLN A 32 -5.57 -29.12 0.74
N GLY A 33 -6.85 -29.12 1.09
CA GLY A 33 -7.66 -30.33 1.02
C GLY A 33 -7.74 -30.79 -0.42
N ALA A 34 -6.92 -31.77 -0.78
CA ALA A 34 -6.95 -32.40 -2.10
C ALA A 34 -8.16 -33.34 -2.15
N ASP A 35 -9.29 -32.82 -2.59
CA ASP A 35 -10.33 -33.65 -3.19
C ASP A 35 -10.18 -33.52 -4.70
N GLU A 36 -9.42 -34.43 -5.31
CA GLU A 36 -9.21 -34.49 -6.76
C GLU A 36 -10.51 -34.80 -7.53
N GLN A 37 -11.57 -35.26 -6.85
CA GLN A 37 -12.91 -35.44 -7.41
C GLN A 37 -13.82 -34.20 -7.23
N ALA A 38 -13.44 -33.21 -6.43
CA ALA A 38 -14.20 -31.98 -6.31
C ALA A 38 -13.77 -30.98 -7.39
N ASP A 39 -14.70 -30.66 -8.29
CA ASP A 39 -14.60 -29.61 -9.33
C ASP A 39 -14.46 -28.17 -8.75
N LYS A 40 -14.02 -28.04 -7.49
CA LYS A 40 -13.89 -26.79 -6.74
C LYS A 40 -12.57 -26.79 -6.00
N PRO A 41 -11.68 -25.81 -6.23
CA PRO A 41 -10.44 -25.70 -5.48
C PRO A 41 -10.76 -25.58 -3.98
N GLY A 42 -10.27 -26.53 -3.19
CA GLY A 42 -10.41 -26.52 -1.75
C GLY A 42 -9.79 -25.26 -1.16
N ILE A 43 -10.49 -24.60 -0.23
CA ILE A 43 -9.93 -23.49 0.54
C ILE A 43 -8.75 -24.04 1.35
N ALA A 44 -7.53 -23.56 1.09
CA ALA A 44 -6.35 -23.90 1.88
C ALA A 44 -6.60 -23.48 3.34
N ARG A 45 -6.50 -24.41 4.29
CA ARG A 45 -6.82 -24.14 5.70
C ARG A 45 -5.63 -23.64 6.50
N THR A 46 -4.41 -24.04 6.12
CA THR A 46 -3.20 -23.73 6.89
C THR A 46 -2.01 -23.49 5.95
N VAL A 47 -1.12 -22.56 6.32
CA VAL A 47 0.15 -22.29 5.62
C VAL A 47 1.29 -22.37 6.62
N THR A 48 2.36 -23.11 6.28
CA THR A 48 3.56 -23.24 7.10
C THR A 48 4.70 -22.42 6.49
N VAL A 49 5.35 -21.59 7.29
CA VAL A 49 6.43 -20.67 6.86
C VAL A 49 7.75 -20.95 7.58
N GLU A 50 8.86 -20.74 6.88
CA GLU A 50 10.21 -20.79 7.43
C GLU A 50 10.57 -19.43 8.04
N VAL A 51 10.78 -19.40 9.35
CA VAL A 51 11.05 -18.17 10.12
C VAL A 51 12.12 -18.40 11.19
N THR A 52 12.80 -17.34 11.60
CA THR A 52 13.65 -17.36 12.79
C THR A 52 12.80 -17.36 14.09
N PRO A 53 13.37 -17.72 15.25
CA PRO A 53 12.64 -17.68 16.52
C PRO A 53 12.03 -16.30 16.85
N GLU A 54 12.78 -15.22 16.60
CA GLU A 54 12.30 -13.84 16.81
C GLU A 54 11.13 -13.50 15.88
N GLN A 55 11.21 -13.90 14.61
CA GLN A 55 10.12 -13.71 13.63
C GLN A 55 8.88 -14.51 14.02
N GLY A 56 9.04 -15.74 14.52
CA GLY A 56 7.96 -16.56 15.03
C GLY A 56 7.22 -15.91 16.20
N GLN A 57 7.94 -15.28 17.14
CA GLN A 57 7.35 -14.53 18.24
C GLN A 57 6.53 -13.33 17.75
N LYS A 58 7.04 -12.59 16.76
CA LYS A 58 6.32 -11.46 16.13
C LYS A 58 5.02 -11.93 15.47
N LEU A 59 5.05 -13.04 14.72
CA LEU A 59 3.86 -13.62 14.10
C LEU A 59 2.85 -14.12 15.13
N ALA A 60 3.29 -14.74 16.22
CA ALA A 60 2.41 -15.21 17.28
C ALA A 60 1.67 -14.03 17.94
N LEU A 61 2.40 -12.96 18.28
CA LEU A 61 1.81 -11.75 18.85
C LEU A 61 0.85 -11.07 17.88
N ALA A 62 1.21 -10.99 16.59
CA ALA A 62 0.35 -10.38 15.58
C ALA A 62 -0.95 -11.17 15.35
N GLN A 63 -0.91 -12.51 15.40
CA GLN A 63 -2.11 -13.35 15.35
C GLN A 63 -3.04 -13.14 16.55
N GLN A 64 -2.48 -12.88 17.74
CA GLN A 64 -3.29 -12.55 18.91
C GLN A 64 -3.90 -11.15 18.81
N ALA A 65 -3.20 -10.21 18.17
CA ALA A 65 -3.66 -8.84 18.00
C ALA A 65 -4.77 -8.70 16.93
N GLY A 66 -4.81 -9.58 15.93
CA GLY A 66 -5.82 -9.51 14.87
C GLY A 66 -5.68 -10.57 13.78
N SER A 67 -6.29 -10.30 12.63
CA SER A 67 -6.22 -11.18 11.47
C SER A 67 -4.93 -10.97 10.68
N LEU A 68 -4.26 -12.07 10.33
CA LEU A 68 -3.16 -12.04 9.36
C LEU A 68 -3.67 -12.30 7.94
N SER A 69 -3.05 -11.63 6.98
CA SER A 69 -3.18 -11.93 5.56
C SER A 69 -1.78 -12.08 4.97
N LEU A 70 -1.62 -12.99 4.02
CA LEU A 70 -0.36 -13.22 3.32
C LEU A 70 -0.55 -12.85 1.85
N THR A 71 0.46 -12.16 1.30
CA THR A 71 0.54 -11.87 -0.14
C THR A 71 1.75 -12.60 -0.69
N LEU A 72 1.54 -13.44 -1.71
CA LEU A 72 2.64 -14.11 -2.40
C LEU A 72 3.38 -13.10 -3.28
N ARG A 73 4.71 -13.15 -3.23
CA ARG A 73 5.61 -12.38 -4.10
C ARG A 73 6.36 -13.33 -5.04
N SER A 74 6.84 -12.79 -6.17
CA SER A 74 7.73 -13.53 -7.08
C SER A 74 8.94 -14.05 -6.30
N LEU A 75 9.63 -15.08 -6.78
CA LEU A 75 10.89 -15.53 -6.17
C LEU A 75 12.09 -14.65 -6.57
N GLU A 76 11.99 -13.92 -7.68
CA GLU A 76 13.08 -13.14 -8.27
C GLU A 76 12.88 -11.63 -8.07
N GLY A 77 13.97 -10.91 -7.81
CA GLY A 77 14.00 -9.44 -7.83
C GLY A 77 13.36 -8.74 -6.62
N ASN A 78 13.46 -9.34 -5.43
CA ASN A 78 12.78 -8.86 -4.24
C ASN A 78 13.72 -8.20 -3.24
N GLU A 79 13.70 -6.88 -3.18
CA GLU A 79 14.30 -6.14 -2.08
C GLU A 79 13.29 -5.93 -0.95
N ASP A 80 13.79 -5.89 0.28
CA ASP A 80 12.99 -5.48 1.44
C ASP A 80 12.80 -3.96 1.42
N GLY A 81 11.58 -3.55 1.75
CA GLY A 81 11.23 -2.13 1.84
C GLY A 81 10.93 -1.74 3.28
N PRO A 82 10.83 -0.43 3.55
CA PRO A 82 10.36 0.03 4.85
C PRO A 82 8.94 -0.49 5.13
N LEU A 83 8.75 -1.12 6.30
CA LEU A 83 7.46 -1.61 6.77
C LEU A 83 6.65 -0.44 7.32
N GLN A 84 5.86 0.21 6.47
CA GLN A 84 4.96 1.29 6.88
C GLN A 84 3.57 0.75 7.22
N ALA A 85 2.98 1.30 8.27
CA ALA A 85 1.58 1.05 8.59
C ALA A 85 0.68 1.85 7.64
N VAL A 86 -0.33 1.21 7.08
CA VAL A 86 -1.35 1.86 6.25
C VAL A 86 -2.61 2.04 7.09
N ARG A 87 -3.16 3.24 7.16
CA ARG A 87 -4.42 3.51 7.86
C ARG A 87 -5.59 3.46 6.87
N LEU A 88 -6.78 3.16 7.37
CA LEU A 88 -7.98 3.20 6.53
C LEU A 88 -8.24 4.60 5.97
N SER A 89 -7.95 5.65 6.74
CA SER A 89 -8.02 7.04 6.26
C SER A 89 -7.16 7.26 5.01
N ASP A 90 -5.95 6.72 4.99
CA ASP A 90 -5.01 6.96 3.88
C ASP A 90 -5.53 6.34 2.57
N ILE A 91 -6.31 5.25 2.66
CA ILE A 91 -6.91 4.59 1.48
C ILE A 91 -8.16 5.34 1.00
N LEU A 92 -8.98 5.84 1.92
CA LEU A 92 -10.27 6.48 1.59
C LEU A 92 -10.11 7.93 1.11
N LEU A 93 -9.00 8.60 1.44
CA LEU A 93 -8.73 9.98 1.04
C LEU A 93 -7.89 10.12 -0.24
N ASP A 94 -7.32 9.03 -0.77
CA ASP A 94 -6.37 9.04 -1.91
C ASP A 94 -7.03 8.97 -3.30
N GLU A 95 -8.35 9.18 -3.44
CA GLU A 95 -9.01 9.35 -4.75
C GLU A 95 -8.74 10.72 -5.42
N SER A 96 -7.71 11.46 -5.01
CA SER A 96 -7.24 12.63 -5.73
C SER A 96 -5.85 12.35 -6.29
N PRO A 97 -5.71 12.07 -7.61
CA PRO A 97 -4.39 11.96 -8.19
C PRO A 97 -3.69 13.30 -7.99
N VAL A 98 -2.69 13.32 -7.13
CA VAL A 98 -1.77 14.45 -7.02
C VAL A 98 -1.17 14.56 -8.41
N ALA A 99 -1.55 15.64 -9.11
CA ALA A 99 -0.97 15.98 -10.39
C ALA A 99 0.55 15.92 -10.23
N ASP A 100 1.17 15.05 -11.02
CA ASP A 100 2.60 14.94 -11.18
C ASP A 100 3.17 16.33 -11.48
N ASP A 101 3.64 17.04 -10.45
CA ASP A 101 4.44 18.25 -10.62
C ASP A 101 5.88 17.84 -10.94
N GLY A 102 6.01 17.08 -12.02
CA GLY A 102 7.30 16.81 -12.64
C GLY A 102 7.90 18.14 -13.12
N PRO A 103 9.22 18.36 -12.96
CA PRO A 103 9.86 19.61 -13.34
C PRO A 103 9.66 19.86 -14.84
N ARG A 104 8.96 20.95 -15.17
CA ARG A 104 8.69 21.38 -16.56
C ARG A 104 10.04 21.51 -17.30
N PRO A 105 10.25 20.84 -18.45
CA PRO A 105 11.53 20.90 -19.14
C PRO A 105 11.77 22.32 -19.67
N ILE A 106 12.76 22.99 -19.09
CA ILE A 106 13.24 24.29 -19.55
C ILE A 106 14.04 24.13 -20.86
N VAL A 107 13.55 24.72 -21.95
CA VAL A 107 14.26 24.74 -23.23
C VAL A 107 15.30 25.86 -23.19
N ARG A 108 16.58 25.50 -23.05
CA ARG A 108 17.71 26.44 -23.09
C ARG A 108 18.07 26.75 -24.54
N VAL A 109 17.57 27.85 -25.08
CA VAL A 109 17.98 28.35 -26.40
C VAL A 109 19.28 29.13 -26.25
N ARG A 110 20.37 28.65 -26.84
CA ARG A 110 21.62 29.40 -26.98
C ARG A 110 21.61 30.13 -28.33
N ARG A 111 21.59 31.46 -28.30
CA ARG A 111 21.98 32.33 -29.42
C ARG A 111 23.09 33.26 -28.91
N GLY A 112 24.05 33.58 -29.78
CA GLY A 112 25.38 34.11 -29.43
C GLY A 112 25.45 35.28 -28.44
N THR A 113 26.45 35.18 -27.55
CA THR A 113 27.28 36.24 -26.95
C THR A 113 26.70 37.36 -26.06
N GLU A 114 25.57 37.20 -25.36
CA GLU A 114 25.23 38.07 -24.21
C GLU A 114 24.59 37.28 -23.03
N PRO A 115 24.79 37.69 -21.76
CA PRO A 115 24.29 36.97 -20.57
C PRO A 115 22.76 37.06 -20.40
N ILE A 116 22.24 36.10 -19.63
CA ILE A 116 20.82 35.72 -19.52
C ILE A 116 20.02 36.77 -18.74
N GLU A 117 19.02 37.39 -19.37
CA GLU A 117 18.00 38.17 -18.67
C GLU A 117 16.66 37.40 -18.69
N GLU A 118 16.16 37.07 -17.50
CA GLU A 118 14.84 36.47 -17.32
C GLU A 118 13.77 37.54 -17.46
N VAL A 119 13.16 37.64 -18.64
CA VAL A 119 12.02 38.54 -18.87
C VAL A 119 10.72 37.76 -18.62
N PRO A 120 9.93 38.06 -17.57
CA PRO A 120 8.62 37.44 -17.39
C PRO A 120 7.69 37.90 -18.51
N LEU A 121 7.12 36.94 -19.24
CA LEU A 121 6.12 37.20 -20.28
C LEU A 121 4.89 37.85 -19.64
N ARG A 122 4.71 39.15 -19.87
CA ARG A 122 3.42 39.80 -19.66
C ARG A 122 2.49 39.31 -20.76
N MET A 123 1.60 38.38 -20.44
CA MET A 123 0.44 38.12 -21.29
C MET A 123 -0.42 39.38 -21.28
N THR A 124 -0.24 40.25 -22.28
CA THR A 124 -1.25 41.26 -22.60
C THR A 124 -2.37 40.53 -23.31
N ALA A 125 -3.47 40.31 -22.59
CA ALA A 125 -4.74 39.93 -23.18
C ALA A 125 -5.19 41.05 -24.13
N THR A 126 -5.41 40.70 -25.40
CA THR A 126 -6.09 41.54 -26.38
C THR A 126 -7.59 41.31 -26.23
N GLU A 127 -8.35 42.41 -26.13
CA GLU A 127 -9.82 42.45 -26.27
C GLU A 127 -10.28 42.06 -27.69
#